data_AF-A0A7X9GRQ5-F1
#
_entry.id   AF-A0A7X9GRQ5-F1
#
_cell.length_a   1.000
_cell.length_b   1.000
_cell.length_c   1.000
_cell.angle_alpha   90.00
_cell.angle_beta   90.00
_cell.angle_gamma   90.00
#
_symmetry.space_group_name_H-M   'P 1'
#
loop_
_entity.id
_entity.type
_entity.pdbx_description
1 polymer ?
#
loop_
_entity_poly.entity_id
_entity_poly.type
_entity_poly.pdbx_seq_one_letter_code
_entity_poly.pdbx_strand_id
1 'polypeptide(L)'
;MKTYDFDVIVNRKNTYSIKYDDHSLQSKQEDILPLWVADMDFKTAPEIIEDLVERAKHGIYGYTEILDPYYTAIVHWMQYRHNWEIKKEWVVVTPGVVSAISSAIRSLTKEGDSI
;
A
#
# COMPACT_ATOMS: atom_id res chain seq x y z
N MET A 1 -3.56 -10.45 -23.94
CA MET A 1 -3.64 -10.13 -22.50
C MET A 1 -2.36 -10.66 -21.87
N LYS A 2 -1.66 -9.86 -21.06
CA LYS A 2 -0.46 -10.32 -20.35
C LYS A 2 -0.94 -11.32 -19.27
N THR A 3 -0.35 -12.51 -19.21
CA THR A 3 -0.73 -13.52 -18.22
C THR A 3 0.08 -13.31 -16.95
N TYR A 4 -0.60 -13.21 -15.81
CA TYR A 4 0.02 -13.16 -14.49
C TYR A 4 0.03 -14.58 -13.93
N ASP A 5 1.21 -15.06 -13.53
CA ASP A 5 1.37 -16.38 -12.94
C ASP A 5 1.38 -16.27 -11.41
N PHE A 6 0.26 -16.65 -10.79
CA PHE A 6 0.07 -16.65 -9.34
C PHE A 6 0.51 -17.96 -8.67
N ASP A 7 0.86 -18.99 -9.44
CA ASP A 7 1.34 -20.28 -8.93
C ASP A 7 2.85 -20.23 -8.59
N VAL A 8 3.54 -19.18 -9.02
CA VAL A 8 4.94 -18.94 -8.67
C VAL A 8 5.07 -18.69 -7.16
N ILE A 9 5.66 -19.65 -6.46
CA ILE A 9 6.01 -19.51 -5.05
C ILE A 9 7.19 -18.55 -4.90
N VAL A 10 6.99 -17.48 -4.14
CA VAL A 10 8.02 -16.49 -3.81
C VAL A 10 8.47 -16.68 -2.37
N ASN A 11 9.77 -16.93 -2.16
CA ASN A 11 10.32 -16.98 -0.81
C ASN A 11 10.38 -15.56 -0.20
N ARG A 12 9.69 -15.38 0.93
CA ARG A 12 9.62 -14.11 1.69
C ARG A 12 10.35 -14.15 3.03
N LYS A 13 11.07 -15.24 3.34
CA LYS A 13 11.92 -15.32 4.53
C LYS A 13 13.19 -14.50 4.32
N ASN A 14 13.68 -13.86 5.37
CA ASN A 14 14.84 -12.96 5.33
C ASN A 14 14.66 -11.79 4.36
N THR A 15 13.42 -11.33 4.16
CA THR A 15 13.13 -10.13 3.35
C THR A 15 12.61 -8.97 4.21
N TYR A 16 12.73 -9.08 5.54
CA TYR A 16 12.13 -8.16 6.51
C TYR A 16 10.60 -8.13 6.43
N SER A 17 9.98 -9.27 6.08
CA SER A 17 8.53 -9.39 6.01
C SER A 17 7.95 -9.54 7.41
N ILE A 18 7.04 -8.67 7.84
CA ILE A 18 6.31 -8.87 9.12
C ILE A 18 5.59 -10.23 9.12
N LYS A 19 5.05 -10.66 7.97
CA LYS A 19 4.33 -11.93 7.87
C LYS A 19 5.20 -13.16 8.18
N TYR A 20 6.47 -13.15 7.77
CA TYR A 20 7.38 -14.30 7.84
C TYR A 20 8.55 -14.16 8.84
N ASP A 21 9.00 -12.93 9.08
CA ASP A 21 10.22 -12.59 9.82
C ASP A 21 9.94 -11.84 11.14
N ASP A 22 8.68 -11.79 11.61
CA ASP A 22 8.36 -11.12 12.87
C ASP A 22 9.08 -11.77 14.06
N HIS A 23 10.09 -11.06 14.57
CA HIS A 23 10.94 -11.47 15.67
C HIS A 23 10.18 -11.73 16.98
N SER A 24 9.00 -11.11 17.17
CA SER A 24 8.18 -11.35 18.36
C SER A 24 7.51 -12.73 18.38
N LEU A 25 7.39 -13.35 17.21
CA LEU A 25 6.81 -14.68 17.01
C LEU A 25 7.88 -15.78 16.87
N GLN A 26 9.17 -15.44 16.96
CA GLN A 26 10.30 -16.33 16.67
C GLN A 26 10.36 -17.60 17.52
N SER A 27 9.92 -17.54 18.78
CA SER A 27 9.92 -18.71 19.67
C SER A 27 8.93 -19.81 19.25
N LYS A 28 8.10 -19.57 18.22
CA LYS A 28 7.11 -20.51 17.69
C LYS A 28 7.24 -20.75 16.17
N GLN A 29 8.24 -20.18 15.50
CA GLN A 29 8.18 -19.91 14.05
C GLN A 29 8.64 -21.04 13.12
N GLU A 30 9.40 -22.04 13.57
CA GLU A 30 10.05 -22.96 12.62
C GLU A 30 9.05 -23.78 11.76
N ASP A 31 7.83 -24.04 12.27
CA ASP A 31 6.81 -24.86 11.59
C ASP A 31 5.46 -24.13 11.35
N ILE A 32 5.43 -22.79 11.38
CA ILE A 32 4.18 -22.03 11.15
C ILE A 32 4.05 -21.62 9.67
N LEU A 33 2.88 -21.90 9.08
CA LEU A 33 2.45 -21.29 7.82
C LEU A 33 1.73 -19.96 8.13
N PRO A 34 2.31 -18.79 7.82
CA PRO A 34 1.73 -17.52 8.22
C PRO A 34 0.58 -17.10 7.29
N LEU A 35 -0.63 -17.04 7.84
CA LEU A 35 -1.87 -16.67 7.12
C LEU A 35 -2.64 -15.53 7.83
N TRP A 36 -1.94 -14.68 8.58
CA TRP A 36 -2.55 -13.80 9.59
C TRP A 36 -2.61 -12.31 9.19
N VAL A 37 -1.52 -11.74 8.68
CA VAL A 37 -1.46 -10.32 8.29
C VAL A 37 -1.87 -10.14 6.83
N ALA A 38 -2.60 -9.07 6.55
CA ALA A 38 -3.20 -8.79 5.24
C ALA A 38 -2.20 -8.17 4.24
N ASP A 39 -1.19 -8.96 3.86
CA ASP A 39 -0.41 -8.76 2.63
C ASP A 39 -0.36 -10.07 1.81
N MET A 40 0.05 -9.98 0.54
CA MET A 40 0.01 -11.10 -0.40
C MET A 40 1.39 -11.73 -0.58
N ASP A 41 1.40 -13.02 -0.96
CA ASP A 41 2.63 -13.75 -1.33
C ASP A 41 2.87 -13.77 -2.85
N PHE A 42 2.26 -12.81 -3.56
CA PHE A 42 2.44 -12.61 -4.99
C PHE A 42 3.41 -11.47 -5.26
N LYS A 43 4.10 -11.54 -6.41
CA LYS A 43 4.75 -10.35 -6.96
C LYS A 43 3.68 -9.33 -7.34
N THR A 44 4.00 -8.05 -7.13
CA THR A 44 3.16 -6.97 -7.69
C THR A 44 3.21 -6.98 -9.22
N ALA A 45 2.33 -6.21 -9.86
CA ALA A 45 2.29 -6.12 -11.32
C ALA A 45 3.64 -5.67 -11.91
N PRO A 46 4.11 -6.25 -13.03
CA PRO A 46 5.39 -5.88 -13.62
C PRO A 46 5.43 -4.41 -14.02
N GLU A 47 4.30 -3.82 -14.39
CA GLU A 47 4.19 -2.38 -14.69
C GLU A 47 4.60 -1.52 -13.47
N ILE A 48 4.25 -1.94 -12.25
CA ILE A 48 4.64 -1.25 -11.01
C ILE A 48 6.14 -1.45 -10.72
N ILE A 49 6.66 -2.66 -10.96
CA ILE A 49 8.08 -2.97 -10.77
C ILE A 49 8.94 -2.13 -11.72
N GLU A 50 8.55 -2.08 -13.00
CA GLU A 50 9.23 -1.30 -14.05
C GLU A 50 9.30 0.18 -13.66
N ASP A 51 8.18 0.81 -13.28
CA ASP A 51 8.15 2.22 -12.87
C ASP A 51 9.02 2.51 -11.63
N LEU A 52 9.01 1.61 -10.64
CA LEU A 52 9.85 1.74 -9.45
C LEU A 52 11.35 1.64 -9.79
N VAL A 53 11.73 0.71 -10.66
CA VAL A 53 13.12 0.54 -11.10
C VAL A 53 13.57 1.74 -11.90
N GLU A 54 12.75 2.25 -12.82
CA GLU A 54 13.07 3.46 -13.58
C GLU A 54 13.21 4.68 -12.66
N ARG A 55 12.32 4.86 -11.68
CA ARG A 55 12.45 5.94 -10.70
C ARG A 55 13.72 5.82 -9.85
N ALA A 56 14.12 4.61 -9.49
CA ALA A 56 15.36 4.35 -8.77
C ALA A 56 16.60 4.71 -9.60
N LYS A 57 16.63 4.39 -10.90
CA LYS A 57 17.75 4.70 -11.79
C LYS A 57 18.09 6.20 -11.89
N HIS A 58 17.14 7.10 -11.59
CA HIS A 58 17.37 8.54 -11.60
C HIS A 58 18.51 8.99 -10.66
N GLY A 59 18.75 8.28 -9.55
CA GLY A 59 19.88 8.55 -8.66
C GLY A 59 19.74 9.74 -7.70
N ILE A 60 18.66 10.54 -7.80
CA ILE A 60 18.34 11.62 -6.86
C ILE A 60 17.00 11.33 -6.15
N TYR A 61 17.01 11.35 -4.82
CA TYR A 61 15.89 10.96 -3.96
C TYR A 61 15.51 12.04 -2.93
N GLY A 62 15.57 13.30 -3.34
CA GLY A 62 15.15 14.43 -2.52
C GLY A 62 13.62 14.52 -2.35
N TYR A 63 13.16 15.64 -1.80
CA TYR A 63 11.73 15.92 -1.64
C TYR A 63 10.98 15.78 -2.97
N THR A 64 9.88 15.03 -2.91
CA THR A 64 9.05 14.73 -4.07
C THR A 64 7.68 15.38 -3.88
N GLU A 65 7.27 16.19 -4.84
CA GLU A 65 5.94 16.80 -4.90
C GLU A 65 4.96 15.89 -5.65
N ILE A 66 3.70 15.88 -5.22
CA ILE A 66 2.63 15.11 -5.86
C ILE A 66 1.97 15.98 -6.92
N LEU A 67 2.06 15.56 -8.18
CA LEU A 67 1.55 16.31 -9.33
C LEU A 67 0.20 15.77 -9.82
N ASP A 68 -0.47 16.53 -10.68
CA ASP A 68 -1.79 16.22 -11.26
C ASP A 68 -1.96 14.79 -11.84
N PRO A 69 -0.94 14.13 -12.45
CA PRO A 69 -1.07 12.75 -12.92
C PRO A 69 -1.48 11.76 -11.81
N TYR A 70 -1.01 11.97 -10.58
CA TYR A 70 -1.39 11.14 -9.43
C TYR A 70 -2.88 11.22 -9.14
N TYR A 71 -3.41 12.44 -9.04
CA TYR A 71 -4.84 12.68 -8.78
C TYR A 71 -5.71 12.18 -9.94
N THR A 72 -5.25 12.37 -11.17
CA THR A 72 -5.96 11.90 -12.38
C THR A 72 -6.12 10.38 -12.35
N ALA A 73 -5.07 9.64 -11.96
CA ALA A 73 -5.13 8.19 -11.83
C ALA A 73 -6.17 7.73 -10.79
N ILE A 74 -6.24 8.42 -9.64
CA ILE A 74 -7.24 8.12 -8.60
C ILE A 74 -8.66 8.41 -9.10
N VAL A 75 -8.91 9.61 -9.63
CA VAL A 75 -10.24 10.01 -10.14
C VAL A 75 -10.71 9.02 -11.22
N HIS A 76 -9.83 8.67 -12.16
CA HIS A 76 -10.13 7.72 -13.21
C HIS A 76 -10.41 6.31 -12.67
N TRP A 77 -9.63 5.84 -11.69
CA TRP A 77 -9.86 4.53 -11.06
C TRP A 77 -11.21 4.44 -10.39
N MET A 78 -11.61 5.47 -9.62
CA MET A 78 -12.90 5.50 -8.94
C MET A 78 -14.06 5.49 -9.94
N GLN A 79 -13.96 6.26 -11.01
CA GLN A 79 -14.99 6.25 -12.05
C GLN A 79 -15.05 4.91 -12.79
N TYR A 80 -13.91 4.39 -13.22
CA TYR A 80 -13.86 3.17 -14.03
C TYR A 80 -14.28 1.92 -13.25
N ARG A 81 -13.87 1.79 -11.98
CA ARG A 81 -14.11 0.59 -11.17
C ARG A 81 -15.38 0.64 -10.36
N HIS A 82 -15.84 1.84 -10.00
CA HIS A 82 -16.93 2.02 -9.05
C HIS A 82 -18.06 2.92 -9.60
N ASN A 83 -17.93 3.43 -10.84
CA ASN A 83 -18.87 4.39 -11.43
C ASN A 83 -19.12 5.59 -10.50
N TRP A 84 -18.06 6.02 -9.81
CA TRP A 84 -18.12 7.13 -8.86
C TRP A 84 -17.22 8.28 -9.32
N GLU A 85 -17.87 9.37 -9.68
CA GLU A 85 -17.22 10.62 -10.04
C GLU A 85 -16.77 11.38 -8.78
N ILE A 86 -15.46 11.54 -8.61
CA ILE A 86 -14.85 12.33 -7.54
C ILE A 86 -14.05 13.50 -8.10
N LYS A 87 -13.80 14.51 -7.27
CA LYS A 87 -12.98 15.67 -7.62
C LYS A 87 -11.60 15.57 -6.97
N LYS A 88 -10.56 16.10 -7.64
CA LYS A 88 -9.19 16.05 -7.09
C LYS A 88 -9.07 16.76 -5.75
N GLU A 89 -9.87 17.81 -5.55
CA GLU A 89 -9.91 18.60 -4.30
C GLU A 89 -10.46 17.82 -3.11
N TRP A 90 -11.08 16.65 -3.33
CA TRP A 90 -11.54 15.77 -2.26
C TRP A 90 -10.44 14.83 -1.75
N VAL A 91 -9.33 14.69 -2.49
CA VAL A 91 -8.26 13.72 -2.19
C VAL A 91 -7.22 14.36 -1.29
N VAL A 92 -7.11 13.86 -0.06
CA VAL A 92 -6.04 14.20 0.88
C VAL A 92 -5.08 13.03 0.97
N VAL A 93 -3.81 13.24 0.63
CA VAL A 93 -2.79 12.19 0.65
C VAL A 93 -2.28 11.98 2.07
N THR A 94 -2.32 10.73 2.53
CA THR A 94 -1.84 10.32 3.85
C THR A 94 -0.90 9.12 3.70
N PRO A 95 -0.01 8.85 4.67
CA PRO A 95 0.86 7.67 4.61
C PRO A 95 0.11 6.35 4.78
N GLY A 96 -1.16 6.38 5.22
CA GLY A 96 -1.98 5.18 5.42
C GLY A 96 -3.35 5.48 6.03
N VAL A 97 -4.27 4.52 5.92
CA VAL A 97 -5.66 4.66 6.36
C VAL A 97 -5.77 4.87 7.87
N VAL A 98 -5.00 4.14 8.68
CA VAL A 98 -5.01 4.31 10.16
C VAL A 98 -4.59 5.72 10.58
N SER A 99 -3.56 6.28 9.92
CA SER A 99 -3.14 7.66 10.15
C SER A 99 -4.23 8.65 9.73
N ALA A 100 -4.90 8.42 8.59
CA ALA A 100 -6.01 9.27 8.15
C ALA A 100 -7.17 9.26 9.16
N ILE A 101 -7.56 8.08 9.66
CA ILE A 101 -8.62 7.94 10.67
C ILE A 101 -8.23 8.63 11.98
N SER A 102 -7.00 8.42 12.45
CA SER A 102 -6.50 9.08 13.67
C SER A 102 -6.56 10.60 13.55
N SER A 103 -6.13 11.14 12.41
CA SER A 103 -6.24 12.58 12.12
C SER A 103 -7.70 13.03 12.06
N ALA A 104 -8.57 12.29 11.37
CA ALA A 104 -9.99 12.62 11.26
C ALA A 104 -10.67 12.68 12.63
N ILE A 105 -10.42 11.69 13.50
CA ILE A 105 -10.94 11.69 14.88
C ILE A 105 -10.48 12.94 15.62
N ARG A 106 -9.17 13.19 15.65
CA ARG A 106 -8.59 14.35 16.36
C ARG A 106 -9.08 15.70 15.81
N SER A 107 -9.42 15.78 14.54
CA SER A 107 -9.89 17.01 13.89
C SER A 107 -11.40 17.21 13.97
N LEU A 108 -12.19 16.13 14.08
CA LEU A 108 -13.65 16.19 13.98
C LEU A 108 -14.36 15.93 15.32
N THR A 109 -13.63 15.53 16.37
CA THR A 109 -14.20 15.28 17.70
C THR A 109 -13.45 16.05 18.79
N LYS A 110 -14.05 16.07 19.97
CA LYS A 110 -13.44 16.56 21.22
C LYS A 110 -13.22 15.41 22.19
N GLU A 111 -12.41 15.66 23.21
CA GLU A 111 -12.26 14.73 24.33
C GLU A 111 -13.62 14.48 25.01
N GLY A 112 -13.97 13.21 25.18
CA GLY A 112 -15.26 12.77 25.74
C GLY A 112 -16.36 12.48 24.71
N ASP A 113 -16.16 12.84 23.43
CA ASP A 113 -17.08 12.44 22.37
C ASP A 113 -16.99 10.92 22.09
N SER A 114 -18.10 10.32 21.65
CA SER A 114 -18.16 8.90 21.21
C SER A 114 -18.13 8.79 19.68
N ILE A 115 -17.59 7.68 19.16
CA ILE A 115 -17.49 7.35 17.72
C ILE A 115 -18.08 5.97 17.48
#